data_AF-A0A292PII2-F1
#
_entry.id   AF-A0A292PII2-F1
#
_cell.length_a   1.000
_cell.length_b   1.000
_cell.length_c   1.000
_cell.angle_alpha   90.00
_cell.angle_beta   90.00
_cell.angle_gamma   90.00
#
_symmetry.space_group_name_H-M   'P 1'
#
loop_
_entity.id
_entity.type
_entity.pdbx_description
1 polymer ?
#
loop_
_entity_poly.entity_id
_entity_poly.type
_entity_poly.pdbx_seq_one_letter_code
_entity_poly.pdbx_strand_id
1 'polypeptide(L)' 'MMINRKNIRTKRPMEKLDHHMFGPFVVNPNVWNRACELQLPARCSIHPVFNVALLEPF' A
#
# COMPACT_ATOMS: atom_id res chain seq x y z
N MET A 1 -5.13 2.28 7.30
CA MET A 1 -3.71 1.88 7.41
C MET A 1 -2.91 2.56 6.33
N MET A 2 -1.62 2.81 6.58
CA MET A 2 -0.68 3.30 5.57
C MET A 2 0.08 2.14 4.94
N ILE A 3 0.48 2.28 3.67
CA ILE A 3 1.26 1.26 2.95
C ILE A 3 2.70 1.73 2.79
N ASN A 4 3.65 0.86 3.12
CA ASN A 4 5.07 1.11 2.88
C ASN A 4 5.40 1.09 1.37
N ARG A 5 6.19 2.05 0.91
CA ARG A 5 6.60 2.18 -0.50
C ARG A 5 7.45 1.03 -1.05
N LYS A 6 8.09 0.18 -0.23
CA LYS A 6 9.10 -0.82 -0.66
C LYS A 6 8.81 -1.54 -1.99
N ASN A 7 7.55 -1.87 -2.27
CA ASN A 7 7.15 -2.60 -3.48
C ASN A 7 6.27 -1.80 -4.46
N ILE A 8 6.18 -0.47 -4.32
CA ILE A 8 5.32 0.40 -5.13
C ILE A 8 6.18 1.29 -6.01
N ARG A 9 6.06 1.10 -7.33
CA ARG A 9 6.73 1.97 -8.30
C ARG A 9 5.90 3.24 -8.53
N THR A 10 6.43 4.37 -8.11
CA THR A 10 5.82 5.69 -8.35
C THR A 10 6.20 6.21 -9.73
N LYS A 11 5.50 7.26 -10.19
CA LYS A 11 5.86 7.98 -11.42
C LYS A 11 7.12 8.84 -11.26
N ARG A 12 7.64 8.99 -10.04
CA ARG A 12 8.83 9.80 -9.80
C ARG A 12 10.07 9.07 -10.32
N PRO A 13 11.02 9.82 -10.91
CA PRO A 13 12.22 9.23 -11.50
C PRO A 13 13.25 8.78 -10.45
N MET A 14 13.14 9.27 -9.22
CA MET A 14 14.11 9.00 -8.14
C MET A 14 13.41 8.72 -6.83
N GLU A 15 14.03 7.87 -6.00
CA GLU A 15 13.54 7.51 -4.67
C GLU A 15 13.69 8.63 -3.65
N LYS A 16 14.75 9.43 -3.78
CA LYS A 16 15.06 10.56 -2.90
C LYS A 16 13.95 11.61 -2.99
N LEU A 17 13.54 12.14 -1.83
CA LEU A 17 12.44 13.10 -1.65
C LEU A 17 11.06 12.58 -2.04
N ASP A 18 10.89 11.28 -2.25
CA ASP A 18 9.59 10.67 -2.51
C ASP A 18 9.01 10.00 -1.26
N HIS A 19 7.69 9.82 -1.27
CA HIS A 19 6.91 9.46 -0.10
C HIS A 19 7.30 8.07 0.36
N HIS A 20 7.61 7.94 1.66
CA HIS A 20 7.95 6.64 2.25
C HIS A 20 6.70 5.79 2.50
N MET A 21 5.56 6.46 2.71
CA MET A 21 4.28 5.84 3.03
C MET A 21 3.20 6.46 2.16
N PHE A 22 2.33 5.61 1.64
CA PHE A 22 1.13 6.05 0.92
C PHE A 22 -0.05 6.01 1.86
N GLY A 23 -0.99 6.92 1.60
CA GLY A 23 -1.98 7.43 2.54
C GLY A 23 -2.88 6.41 3.24
N PRO A 24 -3.87 6.89 4.00
CA PRO A 24 -4.78 6.01 4.69
C PRO A 24 -5.68 5.29 3.68
N PHE A 25 -5.51 3.98 3.57
CA PHE A 25 -6.42 3.12 2.83
C PHE A 25 -7.36 2.40 3.79
N VAL A 26 -8.59 2.19 3.30
CA VAL A 26 -9.56 1.31 3.94
C VAL A 26 -9.10 -0.12 3.73
N VAL A 27 -8.97 -0.87 4.81
CA VAL A 27 -8.47 -2.25 4.80
C VAL A 27 -9.65 -3.18 4.99
N ASN A 28 -9.76 -4.16 4.10
CA ASN A 28 -10.63 -5.31 4.28
C ASN A 28 -9.76 -6.46 4.82
N PRO A 29 -9.95 -6.87 6.09
CA PRO A 29 -9.09 -7.87 6.74
C PRO A 29 -9.30 -9.33 6.24
N ASN A 30 -10.22 -9.57 5.31
CA ASN A 30 -10.75 -10.91 5.01
C ASN A 30 -10.23 -11.54 3.72
N VAL A 31 -8.92 -11.46 3.42
CA VAL A 31 -8.34 -12.19 2.27
C VAL A 31 -7.59 -13.44 2.71
N TRP A 32 -6.67 -13.31 3.67
CA TRP A 32 -5.88 -14.44 4.17
C TRP A 32 -5.27 -14.15 5.55
N ASN A 33 -4.75 -15.18 6.22
CA ASN A 33 -4.15 -15.10 7.55
C ASN A 33 -3.08 -13.99 7.73
N ARG A 34 -2.41 -13.58 6.65
CA ARG A 34 -1.39 -12.52 6.65
C ARG A 34 -1.51 -11.56 5.46
N ALA A 35 -2.66 -11.53 4.80
CA ALA A 35 -2.88 -10.66 3.65
C ALA A 35 -4.20 -9.91 3.83
N CYS A 36 -4.15 -8.61 3.61
CA CYS A 36 -5.32 -7.74 3.66
C CYS A 36 -5.54 -7.10 2.30
N GLU A 37 -6.80 -6.97 1.91
CA GLU A 37 -7.18 -6.19 0.72
C GLU A 37 -7.28 -4.72 1.10
N LEU A 38 -6.86 -3.84 0.21
CA LEU A 38 -6.98 -2.41 0.35
C LEU A 38 -7.87 -1.85 -0.74
N GLN A 39 -8.73 -0.93 -0.35
CA GLN A 39 -9.49 -0.14 -1.33
C GLN A 39 -8.56 0.89 -1.96
N LEU A 40 -7.94 0.50 -3.08
CA LEU A 40 -7.12 1.39 -3.88
C LEU A 40 -7.99 2.17 -4.87
N PRO A 41 -7.68 3.46 -5.12
CA PRO A 41 -8.34 4.20 -6.18
C PRO A 41 -8.00 3.58 -7.54
N ALA A 42 -8.96 3.56 -8.47
CA ALA A 42 -8.83 2.95 -9.80
C ALA A 42 -7.65 3.46 -10.65
N ARG A 43 -7.05 4.59 -10.25
CA ARG A 43 -5.86 5.17 -10.88
C ARG A 43 -4.57 4.41 -10.54
N CYS A 44 -4.59 3.59 -9.49
CA CYS A 44 -3.48 2.76 -9.04
C CYS A 44 -3.56 1.39 -9.72
N SER A 45 -2.69 1.15 -10.70
CA SER A 45 -2.58 -0.14 -11.40
C SER A 45 -1.72 -1.16 -10.63
N ILE A 46 -1.88 -1.21 -9.30
CA ILE A 46 -1.18 -2.13 -8.39
C ILE A 46 -2.19 -3.10 -7.79
N HIS A 47 -1.76 -4.32 -7.51
CA HIS A 47 -2.64 -5.32 -6.88
C HIS A 47 -3.11 -4.82 -5.50
N PRO A 48 -4.42 -4.91 -5.19
CA PRO A 48 -4.98 -4.38 -3.95
C PRO A 48 -4.68 -5.23 -2.71
N VAL A 49 -4.01 -6.38 -2.86
CA VAL A 49 -3.70 -7.29 -1.75
C VAL A 49 -2.28 -7.06 -1.27
N PHE A 50 -2.13 -6.78 0.02
CA PHE A 50 -0.83 -6.53 0.67
C PHE A 50 -0.64 -7.42 1.89
N ASN A 51 0.63 -7.74 2.18
CA ASN A 51 1.01 -8.42 3.40
C ASN A 51 0.89 -7.45 4.59
N VAL A 52 0.35 -7.92 5.73
CA VAL A 52 0.20 -7.10 6.95
C VAL A 52 1.52 -6.50 7.43
N ALA A 53 2.66 -7.15 7.16
CA ALA A 53 3.99 -6.64 7.50
C ALA A 53 4.39 -5.36 6.74
N LEU A 54 3.69 -5.03 5.64
CA LEU A 54 3.88 -3.81 4.86
C LEU A 54 2.87 -2.71 5.21
N LEU A 55 1.94 -3.01 6.14
CA LEU A 55 0.91 -2.10 6.59
C LEU A 55 1.28 -1.57 7.96
N GLU A 56 1.16 -0.25 8.13
CA GLU A 56 1.36 0.38 9.44
C GLU A 56 0.03 0.98 9.93
N PRO A 57 -0.34 0.72 11.21
CA PRO A 57 -1.40 1.44 11.89
C PRO A 57 -0.94 2.88 12.17
N PHE A 58 -1.88 3.82 12.12
CA PHE A 58 -1.65 5.23 12.44
C PHE A 58 -1.89 5.47 13.94
#